data_AF-A0A2J2HFG0-F1
#
_entry.id   AF-A0A2J2HFG0-F1
#
_cell.length_a   1.000
_cell.length_b   1.000
_cell.length_c   1.000
_cell.angle_alpha   90.00
_cell.angle_beta   90.00
_cell.angle_gamma   90.00
#
_symmetry.space_group_name_H-M   'P 1'
#
loop_
_entity.id
_entity.type
_entity.pdbx_description
1 polymer ?
#
loop_
_entity_poly.entity_id
_entity_poly.type
_entity_poly.pdbx_seq_one_letter_code
_entity_poly.pdbx_strand_id
1 'polypeptide(L)'
;MVLLFIEKLEEYFGSVRVNAIKLPMRFVGVELPTELTSHYSSILSPSTIVSGLKVYARVHVRRVFNEEGDVVKEVNENIESPVIERDNIYVLDLTKIHLDYSIPIGYFLEVLLISLTVESGTKRYGMLVYPDEFRYSMPPNIPQKVSNLVTGYARVLRELGGMYEVVDLLSTVGLQDVSADLWEGLVRFYGGDYEGSIKFFRKVVEGLRNIVKEADAIEGSRKEHLYEYLSKAYSLISSFGEHAGTRGSLPEARLSRDIALSTSRYLAEYLKLKQGSQKQTPSTTQTP
;
A
#
# COMPACT_ATOMS: atom_id res chain seq x y z
N MET A 1 -4.63 5.72 -3.84
CA MET A 1 -5.93 5.11 -3.58
C MET A 1 -5.91 3.74 -4.22
N VAL A 2 -6.99 2.95 -4.14
CA VAL A 2 -6.88 1.49 -4.00
C VAL A 2 -7.99 0.79 -4.78
N LEU A 3 -7.62 -0.24 -5.54
CA LEU A 3 -8.57 -1.11 -6.24
C LEU A 3 -8.86 -2.33 -5.38
N LEU A 4 -10.11 -2.45 -4.92
CA LEU A 4 -10.58 -3.70 -4.34
C LEU A 4 -10.99 -4.63 -5.48
N PHE A 5 -10.45 -5.84 -5.52
CA PHE A 5 -10.94 -6.84 -6.44
C PHE A 5 -11.12 -8.19 -5.76
N ILE A 6 -12.06 -8.96 -6.29
CA ILE A 6 -12.30 -10.34 -5.89
C ILE A 6 -11.96 -11.18 -7.07
N GLU A 7 -11.10 -12.18 -6.90
CA GLU A 7 -10.76 -13.05 -8.02
C GLU A 7 -10.48 -14.47 -7.55
N LYS A 8 -10.72 -15.42 -8.44
CA LYS A 8 -10.49 -16.83 -8.21
C LYS A 8 -8.99 -17.11 -8.20
N LEU A 9 -8.53 -17.82 -7.17
CA LEU A 9 -7.16 -18.29 -7.08
C LEU A 9 -6.97 -19.47 -8.03
N GLU A 10 -6.08 -19.33 -9.00
CA GLU A 10 -5.85 -20.35 -10.03
C GLU A 10 -4.37 -20.73 -10.14
N GLU A 11 -4.10 -21.92 -10.68
CA GLU A 11 -2.75 -22.36 -11.04
C GLU A 11 -2.43 -21.88 -12.46
N TYR A 12 -1.28 -21.22 -12.61
CA TYR A 12 -0.77 -20.75 -13.87
C TYR A 12 0.55 -21.43 -14.22
N PHE A 13 0.73 -21.66 -15.51
CA PHE A 13 1.99 -22.10 -16.09
C PHE A 13 2.57 -20.94 -16.88
N GLY A 14 3.71 -20.43 -16.45
CA GLY A 14 4.42 -19.36 -17.15
C GLY A 14 5.87 -19.69 -17.38
N SER A 15 6.63 -18.67 -17.77
CA SER A 15 8.08 -18.78 -17.91
C SER A 15 8.77 -17.57 -17.28
N VAL A 16 9.71 -17.81 -16.36
CA VAL A 16 10.57 -16.74 -15.85
C VAL A 16 11.82 -16.66 -16.72
N ARG A 17 12.20 -15.45 -17.15
CA ARG A 17 13.49 -15.23 -17.78
C ARG A 17 14.57 -15.11 -16.70
N VAL A 18 15.44 -16.10 -16.64
CA VAL A 18 16.70 -16.02 -15.90
C VAL A 18 17.80 -15.90 -16.96
N ASN A 19 18.38 -14.70 -17.09
CA ASN A 19 19.23 -14.32 -18.22
C ASN A 19 18.48 -14.49 -19.58
N ALA A 20 19.12 -15.12 -20.57
CA ALA A 20 18.53 -15.39 -21.88
C ALA A 20 17.63 -16.65 -21.93
N ILE A 21 17.45 -17.35 -20.81
CA ILE A 21 16.74 -18.63 -20.75
C ILE A 21 15.35 -18.43 -20.13
N LYS A 22 14.30 -18.85 -20.84
CA LYS A 22 12.94 -18.97 -20.31
C LYS A 22 12.79 -20.32 -19.61
N LEU A 23 12.64 -20.33 -18.29
CA LEU A 23 12.37 -21.54 -17.53
C LEU A 23 10.88 -21.65 -17.23
N PRO A 24 10.24 -22.80 -17.50
CA PRO A 24 8.84 -23.02 -17.13
C PRO A 24 8.70 -22.97 -15.61
N MET A 25 7.73 -22.21 -15.13
CA MET A 25 7.44 -22.07 -13.71
C MET A 25 5.94 -22.21 -13.48
N ARG A 26 5.56 -23.03 -12.51
CA ARG A 26 4.22 -23.06 -11.95
C ARG A 26 4.12 -22.02 -10.85
N PHE A 27 3.05 -21.26 -10.85
CA PHE A 27 2.74 -20.31 -9.79
C PHE A 27 1.23 -20.24 -9.59
N VAL A 28 0.82 -19.82 -8.41
CA VAL A 28 -0.58 -19.74 -8.01
C VAL A 28 -0.90 -18.28 -7.74
N GLY A 29 -1.98 -17.78 -8.31
CA GLY A 29 -2.25 -16.34 -8.28
C GLY A 29 -3.66 -15.98 -8.66
N VAL A 30 -3.90 -14.67 -8.75
CA VAL A 30 -5.17 -14.10 -9.20
C VAL A 30 -4.92 -13.19 -10.39
N GLU A 31 -5.83 -13.22 -11.37
CA GLU A 31 -5.78 -12.30 -12.50
C GLU A 31 -6.02 -10.85 -12.03
N LEU A 32 -5.22 -9.92 -12.52
CA LEU A 32 -5.47 -8.49 -12.32
C LEU A 32 -6.62 -8.04 -13.22
N PRO A 33 -7.56 -7.22 -12.70
CA PRO A 33 -8.69 -6.75 -13.50
C PRO A 33 -8.30 -6.09 -14.83
N THR A 34 -9.00 -6.42 -15.91
CA THR A 34 -8.70 -5.87 -17.25
C THR A 34 -8.77 -4.35 -17.31
N GLU A 35 -9.64 -3.74 -16.49
CA GLU A 35 -9.74 -2.28 -16.35
C GLU A 35 -8.42 -1.67 -15.83
N LEU A 36 -7.80 -2.33 -14.85
CA LEU A 36 -6.52 -1.92 -14.29
C LEU A 36 -5.42 -2.03 -15.35
N THR A 37 -5.31 -3.18 -16.02
CA THR A 37 -4.25 -3.42 -17.00
C THR A 37 -4.35 -2.47 -18.19
N SER A 38 -5.58 -2.11 -18.59
CA SER A 38 -5.83 -1.09 -19.61
C SER A 38 -5.40 0.30 -19.17
N HIS A 39 -5.79 0.71 -17.95
CA HIS A 39 -5.48 2.04 -17.41
C HIS A 39 -3.98 2.24 -17.13
N TYR A 40 -3.28 1.18 -16.72
CA TYR A 40 -1.85 1.19 -16.42
C TYR A 40 -1.00 0.53 -17.53
N SER A 41 -1.49 0.51 -18.77
CA SER A 41 -0.83 -0.16 -19.90
C SER A 41 0.61 0.31 -20.17
N SER A 42 0.99 1.52 -19.75
CA SER A 42 2.38 1.99 -19.86
C SER A 42 3.37 1.13 -19.07
N ILE A 43 2.92 0.53 -17.96
CA ILE A 43 3.73 -0.38 -17.13
C ILE A 43 3.27 -1.83 -17.19
N LEU A 44 1.98 -2.06 -17.46
CA LEU A 44 1.36 -3.36 -17.66
C LEU A 44 1.10 -3.58 -19.16
N SER A 45 2.17 -3.57 -19.96
CA SER A 45 2.14 -4.04 -21.35
C SER A 45 3.11 -5.20 -21.57
N PRO A 46 2.86 -6.09 -22.55
CA PRO A 46 3.76 -7.17 -22.87
C PRO A 46 5.16 -6.64 -23.24
N SER A 47 5.22 -5.50 -23.94
CA SER A 47 6.49 -4.84 -24.30
C SER A 47 7.29 -4.35 -23.10
N THR A 48 6.64 -3.88 -22.04
CA THR A 48 7.30 -3.40 -20.81
C THR A 48 7.94 -4.58 -20.07
N ILE A 49 7.24 -5.70 -19.93
CA ILE A 49 7.77 -6.87 -19.22
C ILE A 49 8.82 -7.61 -20.07
N VAL A 50 8.64 -7.67 -21.40
CA VAL A 50 9.63 -8.23 -22.33
C VAL A 50 10.95 -7.44 -22.33
N SER A 51 10.91 -6.14 -22.01
CA SER A 51 12.09 -5.27 -21.87
C SER A 51 12.92 -5.51 -20.59
N GLY A 52 12.50 -6.45 -19.73
CA GLY A 52 13.23 -6.83 -18.51
C GLY A 52 12.85 -6.02 -17.27
N LEU A 53 11.79 -5.23 -17.34
CA LEU A 53 11.24 -4.51 -16.19
C LEU A 53 10.42 -5.47 -15.32
N LYS A 54 10.70 -5.49 -14.02
CA LYS A 54 9.93 -6.26 -13.05
C LYS A 54 8.85 -5.37 -12.46
N VAL A 55 7.63 -5.88 -12.40
CA VAL A 55 6.50 -5.17 -11.78
C VAL A 55 6.10 -5.92 -10.51
N TYR A 56 5.92 -5.19 -9.43
CA TYR A 56 5.45 -5.68 -8.15
C TYR A 56 4.18 -4.94 -7.78
N ALA A 57 3.26 -5.62 -7.14
CA ALA A 57 2.05 -5.04 -6.59
C ALA A 57 2.10 -5.13 -5.06
N ARG A 58 1.85 -4.00 -4.40
CA ARG A 58 1.57 -3.98 -2.97
C ARG A 58 0.08 -4.16 -2.77
N VAL A 59 -0.29 -5.22 -2.08
CA VAL A 59 -1.69 -5.59 -1.85
C VAL A 59 -1.95 -5.92 -0.39
N HIS A 60 -3.21 -5.78 0.01
CA HIS A 60 -3.74 -6.32 1.25
C HIS A 60 -4.70 -7.46 0.91
N VAL A 61 -4.36 -8.69 1.30
CA VAL A 61 -5.22 -9.88 1.15
C VAL A 61 -6.04 -10.01 2.43
N ARG A 62 -7.35 -9.81 2.31
CA ARG A 62 -8.22 -9.70 3.47
C ARG A 62 -8.89 -11.01 3.84
N ARG A 63 -9.66 -11.58 2.92
CA ARG A 63 -10.52 -12.76 3.17
C ARG A 63 -10.43 -13.76 2.03
N VAL A 64 -10.72 -15.01 2.37
CA VAL A 64 -10.86 -16.13 1.45
C VAL A 64 -12.31 -16.61 1.49
N PHE A 65 -12.90 -16.79 0.32
CA PHE A 65 -14.22 -17.38 0.15
C PHE A 65 -14.13 -18.73 -0.54
N ASN A 66 -14.92 -19.70 -0.09
CA ASN A 66 -15.12 -20.94 -0.86
C ASN A 66 -15.98 -20.68 -2.11
N GLU A 67 -16.22 -21.73 -2.89
CA GLU A 67 -17.02 -21.68 -4.12
C GLU A 67 -18.49 -21.28 -3.87
N GLU A 68 -19.01 -21.50 -2.66
CA GLU A 68 -20.38 -21.13 -2.26
C GLU A 68 -20.47 -19.66 -1.78
N GLY A 69 -19.33 -19.01 -1.54
CA GLY A 69 -19.23 -17.63 -1.08
C GLY A 69 -19.18 -17.46 0.44
N ASP A 70 -18.94 -18.52 1.19
CA ASP A 70 -18.69 -18.46 2.63
C ASP A 70 -17.26 -18.01 2.93
N VAL A 71 -17.12 -17.16 3.94
CA VAL A 71 -15.80 -16.78 4.47
C VAL A 71 -15.22 -18.00 5.19
N VAL A 72 -14.19 -18.60 4.60
CA VAL A 72 -13.48 -19.74 5.20
C VAL A 72 -12.25 -19.33 5.98
N LYS A 73 -11.71 -18.13 5.70
CA LYS A 73 -10.51 -17.62 6.36
C LYS A 73 -10.42 -16.10 6.26
N GLU A 74 -9.97 -15.47 7.33
CA GLU A 74 -9.46 -14.10 7.32
C GLU A 74 -7.93 -14.14 7.30
N VAL A 75 -7.33 -13.57 6.25
CA VAL A 75 -5.88 -13.50 6.07
C VAL A 75 -5.34 -12.21 6.69
N ASN A 76 -5.98 -11.08 6.37
CA ASN A 76 -5.62 -9.73 6.82
C ASN A 76 -4.12 -9.42 6.73
N GLU A 77 -3.48 -9.85 5.64
CA GLU A 77 -2.04 -9.70 5.45
C GLU A 77 -1.75 -8.70 4.34
N ASN A 78 -0.74 -7.86 4.56
CA ASN A 78 -0.21 -7.03 3.50
C ASN A 78 1.06 -7.64 2.92
N ILE A 79 1.15 -7.69 1.60
CA ILE A 79 2.29 -8.23 0.89
C ILE A 79 2.70 -7.35 -0.27
N GLU A 80 3.93 -7.55 -0.70
CA GLU A 80 4.40 -7.10 -2.00
C GLU A 80 4.73 -8.34 -2.83
N SER A 81 4.09 -8.46 -3.99
CA SER A 81 4.18 -9.66 -4.81
C SER A 81 4.41 -9.33 -6.28
N PRO A 82 5.16 -10.17 -7.03
CA PRO A 82 5.41 -9.90 -8.43
C PRO A 82 4.13 -10.03 -9.26
N VAL A 83 4.04 -9.21 -10.30
CA VAL A 83 3.04 -9.32 -11.36
C VAL A 83 3.68 -10.02 -12.55
N ILE A 84 3.13 -11.17 -12.91
CA ILE A 84 3.64 -12.04 -13.98
C ILE A 84 2.72 -11.92 -15.19
N GLU A 85 3.29 -11.64 -16.35
CA GLU A 85 2.56 -11.69 -17.62
C GLU A 85 2.56 -13.13 -18.17
N ARG A 86 1.40 -13.54 -18.65
CA ARG A 86 1.18 -14.83 -19.32
C ARG A 86 0.12 -14.62 -20.38
N ASP A 87 0.36 -14.99 -21.64
CA ASP A 87 -0.67 -15.02 -22.68
C ASP A 87 -1.52 -13.71 -22.76
N ASN A 88 -0.91 -12.55 -22.52
CA ASN A 88 -1.55 -11.22 -22.39
C ASN A 88 -2.47 -11.01 -21.17
N ILE A 89 -2.51 -11.93 -20.23
CA ILE A 89 -3.08 -11.71 -18.88
C ILE A 89 -1.97 -11.37 -17.89
N TYR A 90 -2.32 -10.60 -16.86
CA TYR A 90 -1.40 -10.21 -15.79
C TYR A 90 -1.88 -10.83 -14.51
N VAL A 91 -1.02 -11.63 -13.89
CA VAL A 91 -1.36 -12.39 -12.70
C VAL A 91 -0.54 -11.89 -11.54
N LEU A 92 -1.21 -11.58 -10.44
CA LEU A 92 -0.56 -11.35 -9.16
C LEU A 92 -0.15 -12.70 -8.58
N ASP A 93 1.16 -12.95 -8.49
CA ASP A 93 1.68 -14.18 -7.88
C ASP A 93 1.35 -14.18 -6.39
N LEU A 94 0.57 -15.14 -5.93
CA LEU A 94 0.19 -15.33 -4.53
C LEU A 94 0.62 -16.71 -4.03
N THR A 95 1.62 -17.33 -4.66
CA THR A 95 2.09 -18.68 -4.32
C THR A 95 2.45 -18.80 -2.84
N LYS A 96 3.12 -17.79 -2.28
CA LYS A 96 3.46 -17.75 -0.85
C LYS A 96 2.21 -17.73 0.03
N ILE A 97 1.27 -16.82 -0.23
CA ILE A 97 0.00 -16.72 0.52
C ILE A 97 -0.81 -18.02 0.44
N HIS A 98 -0.90 -18.59 -0.75
CA HIS A 98 -1.54 -19.88 -1.00
C HIS A 98 -0.98 -20.97 -0.09
N LEU A 99 0.35 -21.09 -0.01
CA LEU A 99 1.03 -22.10 0.79
C LEU A 99 0.93 -21.81 2.29
N ASP A 100 1.30 -20.60 2.72
CA ASP A 100 1.37 -20.21 4.13
C ASP A 100 0.00 -20.32 4.82
N TYR A 101 -1.08 -20.00 4.10
CA TYR A 101 -2.44 -20.06 4.62
C TYR A 101 -3.21 -21.31 4.20
N SER A 102 -2.59 -22.21 3.44
CA SER A 102 -3.21 -23.44 2.91
C SER A 102 -4.53 -23.16 2.20
N ILE A 103 -4.55 -22.16 1.32
CA ILE A 103 -5.77 -21.70 0.62
C ILE A 103 -6.01 -22.58 -0.59
N PRO A 104 -7.14 -23.29 -0.72
CA PRO A 104 -7.37 -24.14 -1.88
C PRO A 104 -7.42 -23.36 -3.20
N ILE A 105 -6.87 -23.95 -4.27
CA ILE A 105 -7.09 -23.45 -5.64
C ILE A 105 -8.59 -23.54 -5.95
N GLY A 106 -9.11 -22.51 -6.60
CA GLY A 106 -10.52 -22.37 -6.94
C GLY A 106 -11.33 -21.51 -5.96
N TYR A 107 -10.74 -21.12 -4.84
CA TYR A 107 -11.36 -20.23 -3.87
C TYR A 107 -11.17 -18.77 -4.29
N PHE A 108 -12.05 -17.88 -3.84
CA PHE A 108 -11.97 -16.46 -4.17
C PHE A 108 -11.20 -15.69 -3.09
N LEU A 109 -10.36 -14.76 -3.51
CA LEU A 109 -9.63 -13.85 -2.62
C LEU A 109 -10.19 -12.44 -2.71
N GLU A 110 -10.43 -11.80 -1.56
CA GLU A 110 -10.62 -10.36 -1.48
C GLU A 110 -9.25 -9.68 -1.37
N VAL A 111 -8.85 -9.01 -2.45
CA VAL A 111 -7.56 -8.36 -2.58
C VAL A 111 -7.74 -6.87 -2.77
N LEU A 112 -7.05 -6.11 -1.94
CA LEU A 112 -7.05 -4.66 -1.99
C LEU A 112 -5.68 -4.20 -2.53
N LEU A 113 -5.65 -3.81 -3.81
CA LEU A 113 -4.44 -3.39 -4.52
C LEU A 113 -4.15 -1.90 -4.31
N ILE A 114 -3.01 -1.61 -3.68
CA ILE A 114 -2.64 -0.29 -3.17
C ILE A 114 -1.73 0.46 -4.16
N SER A 115 -0.65 -0.19 -4.59
CA SER A 115 0.33 0.41 -5.49
C SER A 115 1.00 -0.62 -6.38
N LEU A 116 1.53 -0.12 -7.49
CA LEU A 116 2.40 -0.85 -8.39
C LEU A 116 3.79 -0.26 -8.29
N THR A 117 4.79 -1.11 -8.23
CA THR A 117 6.20 -0.73 -8.26
C THR A 117 6.86 -1.35 -9.47
N VAL A 118 7.55 -0.53 -10.25
CA VAL A 118 8.36 -0.99 -11.38
C VAL A 118 9.83 -0.91 -10.98
N GLU A 119 10.58 -1.98 -11.27
CA GLU A 119 12.02 -2.08 -11.02
C GLU A 119 12.77 -2.21 -12.34
N SER A 120 13.81 -1.38 -12.50
CA SER A 120 14.72 -1.36 -13.65
C SER A 120 16.15 -1.20 -13.14
N GLY A 121 16.88 -2.31 -13.07
CA GLY A 121 18.22 -2.33 -12.48
C GLY A 121 18.19 -1.86 -11.02
N THR A 122 18.91 -0.78 -10.70
CA THR A 122 18.93 -0.20 -9.34
C THR A 122 17.81 0.80 -9.08
N LYS A 123 17.02 1.17 -10.10
CA LYS A 123 15.95 2.15 -9.97
C LYS A 123 14.62 1.47 -9.71
N ARG A 124 13.90 2.01 -8.75
CA ARG A 124 12.59 1.52 -8.33
C ARG A 124 11.61 2.69 -8.29
N TYR A 125 10.49 2.55 -8.99
CA TYR A 125 9.49 3.61 -9.17
C TYR A 125 8.14 3.10 -8.70
N GLY A 126 7.55 3.72 -7.69
CA GLY A 126 6.21 3.40 -7.20
C GLY A 126 5.13 4.30 -7.81
N MET A 127 3.96 3.74 -8.07
CA MET A 127 2.75 4.48 -8.42
C MET A 127 1.55 3.95 -7.63
N LEU A 128 0.71 4.87 -7.16
CA LEU A 128 -0.56 4.54 -6.51
C LEU A 128 -1.58 4.04 -7.54
N VAL A 129 -2.34 3.00 -7.18
CA VAL A 129 -3.35 2.41 -8.06
C VAL A 129 -4.64 3.18 -7.96
N TYR A 130 -4.76 4.13 -8.87
CA TYR A 130 -5.74 5.19 -8.90
C TYR A 130 -5.55 6.03 -7.62
N PRO A 131 -5.17 7.31 -7.65
CA PRO A 131 -5.22 8.20 -6.48
C PRO A 131 -6.64 8.79 -6.23
N ASP A 132 -7.02 9.03 -4.96
CA ASP A 132 -8.23 9.74 -4.46
C ASP A 132 -9.69 9.28 -4.77
N GLU A 133 -9.94 8.12 -5.36
CA GLU A 133 -11.27 7.49 -5.63
C GLU A 133 -11.49 6.19 -4.80
N PHE A 134 -12.28 5.21 -5.24
CA PHE A 134 -12.26 3.84 -4.69
C PHE A 134 -13.00 2.96 -5.68
N ARG A 135 -12.32 1.98 -6.26
CA ARG A 135 -12.91 1.10 -7.27
C ARG A 135 -13.07 -0.31 -6.73
N TYR A 136 -14.12 -0.98 -7.18
CA TYR A 136 -14.34 -2.40 -6.93
C TYR A 136 -14.42 -3.13 -8.27
N SER A 137 -13.75 -4.26 -8.37
CA SER A 137 -13.84 -5.17 -9.50
C SER A 137 -14.24 -6.56 -9.02
N MET A 138 -15.31 -7.10 -9.57
CA MET A 138 -15.83 -8.41 -9.20
C MET A 138 -16.19 -9.14 -10.49
N PRO A 139 -15.71 -10.39 -10.68
CA PRO A 139 -16.06 -11.16 -11.85
C PRO A 139 -17.55 -11.47 -11.85
N PRO A 140 -18.18 -11.60 -13.02
CA PRO A 140 -19.63 -11.83 -13.12
C PRO A 140 -20.08 -13.15 -12.47
N ASN A 141 -19.16 -14.10 -12.29
CA ASN A 141 -19.44 -15.44 -11.78
C ASN A 141 -19.23 -15.58 -10.27
N ILE A 142 -18.99 -14.49 -9.53
CA ILE A 142 -18.85 -14.61 -8.06
C ILE A 142 -20.18 -14.98 -7.40
N PRO A 143 -20.17 -15.75 -6.30
CA PRO A 143 -21.37 -15.99 -5.51
C PRO A 143 -21.98 -14.68 -5.00
N GLN A 144 -23.31 -14.53 -5.11
CA GLN A 144 -24.01 -13.29 -4.71
C GLN A 144 -23.75 -12.90 -3.24
N LYS A 145 -23.56 -13.89 -2.36
CA LYS A 145 -23.23 -13.69 -0.95
C LYS A 145 -21.92 -12.90 -0.77
N VAL A 146 -20.92 -13.19 -1.59
CA VAL A 146 -19.64 -12.46 -1.61
C VAL A 146 -19.87 -11.01 -2.00
N SER A 147 -20.61 -10.77 -3.09
CA SER A 147 -20.95 -9.42 -3.55
C SER A 147 -21.65 -8.59 -2.46
N ASN A 148 -22.69 -9.15 -1.85
CA ASN A 148 -23.44 -8.49 -0.77
C ASN A 148 -22.56 -8.16 0.43
N LEU A 149 -21.66 -9.08 0.80
CA LEU A 149 -20.74 -8.86 1.91
C LEU A 149 -19.75 -7.74 1.58
N VAL A 150 -19.09 -7.80 0.43
CA VAL A 150 -18.06 -6.82 0.08
C VAL A 150 -18.64 -5.43 -0.12
N THR A 151 -19.79 -5.31 -0.79
CA THR A 151 -20.51 -4.03 -0.92
C THR A 151 -20.97 -3.49 0.44
N GLY A 152 -21.44 -4.35 1.35
CA GLY A 152 -21.79 -3.96 2.72
C GLY A 152 -20.63 -3.40 3.54
N TYR A 153 -19.39 -3.80 3.24
CA TYR A 153 -18.17 -3.31 3.89
C TYR A 153 -17.40 -2.25 3.09
N ALA A 154 -17.93 -1.79 1.96
CA ALA A 154 -17.22 -0.90 1.03
C ALA A 154 -16.67 0.37 1.70
N ARG A 155 -17.41 0.97 2.64
CA ARG A 155 -16.94 2.16 3.39
C ARG A 155 -15.69 1.85 4.22
N VAL A 156 -15.70 0.73 4.93
CA VAL A 156 -14.57 0.30 5.78
C VAL A 156 -13.34 -0.01 4.93
N LEU A 157 -13.56 -0.66 3.78
CA LEU A 157 -12.49 -0.98 2.82
C LEU A 157 -11.91 0.27 2.19
N ARG A 158 -12.75 1.27 1.88
CA ARG A 158 -12.29 2.59 1.42
C ARG A 158 -11.43 3.28 2.46
N GLU A 159 -11.87 3.30 3.72
CA GLU A 159 -11.09 3.89 4.82
C GLU A 159 -9.73 3.19 4.95
N LEU A 160 -9.71 1.85 4.96
CA LEU A 160 -8.48 1.05 5.02
C LEU A 160 -7.54 1.36 3.85
N GLY A 161 -8.07 1.40 2.63
CA GLY A 161 -7.30 1.75 1.44
C GLY A 161 -6.70 3.16 1.51
N GLY A 162 -7.47 4.13 2.02
CA GLY A 162 -7.00 5.48 2.26
C GLY A 162 -5.85 5.54 3.26
N MET A 163 -5.79 4.65 4.25
CA MET A 163 -4.66 4.61 5.19
C MET A 163 -3.38 4.09 4.53
N TYR A 164 -3.48 3.04 3.73
CA TYR A 164 -2.32 2.49 3.02
C TYR A 164 -1.79 3.41 1.92
N GLU A 165 -2.63 4.22 1.30
CA GLU A 165 -2.17 5.26 0.38
C GLU A 165 -1.18 6.24 1.02
N VAL A 166 -1.37 6.58 2.30
CA VAL A 166 -0.47 7.50 3.02
C VAL A 166 0.95 6.92 3.10
N VAL A 167 1.07 5.60 3.26
CA VAL A 167 2.35 4.90 3.29
C VAL A 167 3.11 5.14 1.98
N ASP A 168 2.46 4.97 0.84
CA ASP A 168 3.08 5.15 -0.46
C ASP A 168 3.34 6.62 -0.81
N LEU A 169 2.47 7.54 -0.36
CA LEU A 169 2.72 8.98 -0.49
C LEU A 169 4.01 9.41 0.21
N LEU A 170 4.25 8.94 1.44
CA LEU A 170 5.49 9.19 2.17
C LEU A 170 6.73 8.67 1.40
N SER A 171 6.65 7.43 0.90
CA SER A 171 7.73 6.86 0.09
C SER A 171 8.02 7.69 -1.17
N THR A 172 6.98 8.20 -1.82
CA THR A 172 7.08 9.03 -3.04
C THR A 172 7.83 10.33 -2.81
N VAL A 173 7.69 10.94 -1.62
CA VAL A 173 8.38 12.19 -1.27
C VAL A 173 9.74 11.99 -0.61
N GLY A 174 10.26 10.75 -0.57
CA GLY A 174 11.57 10.44 -0.01
C GLY A 174 11.58 10.27 1.51
N LEU A 175 10.44 9.90 2.10
CA LEU A 175 10.30 9.59 3.53
C LEU A 175 10.13 8.08 3.76
N GLN A 176 11.08 7.28 3.24
CA GLN A 176 10.98 5.81 3.25
C GLN A 176 10.97 5.23 4.67
N ASP A 177 11.77 5.77 5.59
CA ASP A 177 11.81 5.27 6.98
C ASP A 177 10.48 5.50 7.71
N VAL A 178 9.90 6.71 7.52
CA VAL A 178 8.58 7.05 8.08
C VAL A 178 7.48 6.21 7.44
N SER A 179 7.58 5.96 6.13
CA SER A 179 6.68 5.07 5.39
C SER A 179 6.70 3.65 5.96
N ALA A 180 7.89 3.10 6.21
CA ALA A 180 8.06 1.76 6.77
C ALA A 180 7.53 1.65 8.21
N ASP A 181 7.79 2.66 9.06
CA ASP A 181 7.22 2.68 10.42
C ASP A 181 5.69 2.82 10.39
N LEU A 182 5.12 3.63 9.49
CA LEU A 182 3.67 3.77 9.34
C LEU A 182 3.02 2.46 8.90
N TRP A 183 3.64 1.78 7.94
CA TRP A 183 3.20 0.47 7.47
C TRP A 183 3.14 -0.56 8.59
N GLU A 184 4.23 -0.70 9.34
CA GLU A 184 4.33 -1.64 10.45
C GLU A 184 3.32 -1.30 11.57
N GLY A 185 3.09 -0.01 11.82
CA GLY A 185 2.05 0.45 12.76
C GLY A 185 0.64 0.03 12.33
N LEU A 186 0.30 0.18 11.05
CA LEU A 186 -1.00 -0.24 10.51
C LEU A 186 -1.17 -1.76 10.57
N VAL A 187 -0.16 -2.53 10.15
CA VAL A 187 -0.17 -4.01 10.20
C VAL A 187 -0.49 -4.49 11.62
N ARG A 188 0.23 -3.99 12.63
CA ARG A 188 0.01 -4.37 14.03
C ARG A 188 -1.35 -3.95 14.55
N PHE A 189 -1.79 -2.73 14.22
CA PHE A 189 -3.08 -2.22 14.67
C PHE A 189 -4.24 -3.11 14.21
N TYR A 190 -4.23 -3.51 12.93
CA TYR A 190 -5.27 -4.38 12.37
C TYR A 190 -5.08 -5.85 12.74
N GLY A 191 -3.86 -6.28 13.07
CA GLY A 191 -3.58 -7.58 13.69
C GLY A 191 -3.94 -7.69 15.17
N GLY A 192 -4.43 -6.61 15.80
CA GLY A 192 -4.81 -6.58 17.22
C GLY A 192 -3.66 -6.35 18.21
N ASP A 193 -2.44 -6.14 17.71
CA ASP A 193 -1.27 -5.74 18.50
C ASP A 193 -1.28 -4.22 18.74
N TYR A 194 -2.17 -3.76 19.61
CA TYR A 194 -2.34 -2.34 19.91
C TYR A 194 -1.11 -1.72 20.56
N GLU A 195 -0.51 -2.42 21.53
CA GLU A 195 0.73 -2.03 22.21
C GLU A 195 1.87 -1.81 21.23
N GLY A 196 2.12 -2.79 20.35
CA GLY A 196 3.13 -2.68 19.31
C GLY A 196 2.81 -1.59 18.29
N SER A 197 1.55 -1.43 17.88
CA SER A 197 1.17 -0.39 16.93
C SER A 197 1.45 1.03 17.43
N ILE A 198 1.19 1.31 18.72
CA ILE A 198 1.47 2.61 19.37
C ILE A 198 2.95 2.97 19.24
N LYS A 199 3.84 2.00 19.50
CA LYS A 199 5.30 2.20 19.36
C LYS A 199 5.68 2.68 17.96
N PHE A 200 5.09 2.11 16.92
CA PHE A 200 5.37 2.49 15.54
C PHE A 200 4.75 3.83 15.16
N PHE A 201 3.51 4.11 15.55
CA PHE A 201 2.92 5.43 15.32
C PHE A 201 3.69 6.55 16.05
N ARG A 202 4.24 6.27 17.23
CA ARG A 202 5.15 7.21 17.93
C ARG A 202 6.38 7.55 17.09
N LYS A 203 7.03 6.54 16.49
CA LYS A 203 8.19 6.73 15.62
C LYS A 203 7.85 7.52 14.36
N VAL A 204 6.67 7.28 13.76
CA VAL A 204 6.18 8.08 12.63
C VAL A 204 6.14 9.55 13.02
N VAL A 205 5.47 9.89 14.13
CA VAL A 205 5.35 11.28 14.59
C VAL A 205 6.71 11.89 14.93
N GLU A 206 7.63 11.11 15.52
CA GLU A 206 9.02 11.52 15.76
C GLU A 206 9.78 11.84 14.47
N GLY A 207 9.70 10.96 13.47
CA GLY A 207 10.31 11.15 12.16
C GLY A 207 9.76 12.39 11.46
N LEU A 208 8.45 12.57 11.44
CA LEU A 208 7.80 13.76 10.87
C LEU A 208 8.23 15.04 11.59
N ARG A 209 8.35 15.01 12.92
CA ARG A 209 8.85 16.16 13.70
C ARG A 209 10.26 16.56 13.27
N ASN A 210 11.15 15.59 13.06
CA ASN A 210 12.51 15.84 12.63
C ASN A 210 12.55 16.38 11.19
N ILE A 211 11.71 15.85 10.30
CA ILE A 211 11.55 16.41 8.94
C ILE A 211 11.07 17.85 8.99
N VAL A 212 10.07 18.18 9.82
CA VAL A 212 9.60 19.57 9.95
C VAL A 212 10.70 20.48 10.50
N LYS A 213 11.57 19.99 11.38
CA LYS A 213 12.72 20.76 11.89
C LYS A 213 13.73 21.06 10.79
N GLU A 214 14.05 20.07 9.96
CA GLU A 214 15.13 20.12 8.98
C GLU A 214 14.70 20.66 7.61
N ALA A 215 13.42 20.52 7.24
CA ALA A 215 12.95 20.89 5.92
C ALA A 215 12.94 22.42 5.71
N ASP A 216 13.63 22.87 4.67
CA ASP A 216 13.58 24.26 4.20
C ASP A 216 12.30 24.55 3.42
N ALA A 217 11.64 23.51 2.89
CA ALA A 217 10.43 23.64 2.08
C ALA A 217 9.21 24.15 2.88
N ILE A 218 9.24 24.05 4.21
CA ILE A 218 8.18 24.50 5.12
C ILE A 218 8.60 25.86 5.68
N GLU A 219 7.97 26.92 5.19
CA GLU A 219 8.39 28.30 5.46
C GLU A 219 7.51 28.99 6.51
N GLY A 220 8.10 29.98 7.19
CA GLY A 220 7.41 30.89 8.11
C GLY A 220 6.92 30.24 9.40
N SER A 221 5.98 30.92 10.07
CA SER A 221 5.41 30.48 11.35
C SER A 221 4.76 29.09 11.31
N ARG A 222 4.43 28.59 10.11
CA ARG A 222 3.91 27.24 9.94
C ARG A 222 4.91 26.17 10.38
N LYS A 223 6.21 26.35 10.11
CA LYS A 223 7.26 25.40 10.52
C LYS A 223 7.28 25.23 12.03
N GLU A 224 7.25 26.35 12.75
CA GLU A 224 7.24 26.40 14.22
C GLU A 224 6.00 25.73 14.80
N HIS A 225 4.80 26.11 14.33
CA HIS A 225 3.55 25.53 14.82
C HIS A 225 3.45 24.02 14.54
N LEU A 226 3.88 23.55 13.37
CA LEU A 226 3.91 22.12 13.04
C LEU A 226 4.91 21.37 13.93
N TYR A 227 6.08 21.94 14.16
CA TYR A 227 7.09 21.34 15.03
C TYR A 227 6.57 21.25 16.48
N GLU A 228 5.92 22.30 16.99
CA GLU A 228 5.33 22.30 18.33
C GLU A 228 4.22 21.27 18.44
N TYR A 229 3.30 21.24 17.47
CA TYR A 229 2.21 20.26 17.42
C TYR A 229 2.75 18.82 17.42
N LEU A 230 3.69 18.49 16.55
CA LEU A 230 4.29 17.15 16.47
C LEU A 230 5.09 16.81 17.74
N SER A 231 5.71 17.81 18.39
CA SER A 231 6.38 17.62 19.67
C SER A 231 5.40 17.25 20.79
N LYS A 232 4.26 17.92 20.86
CA LYS A 232 3.20 17.60 21.84
C LYS A 232 2.54 16.27 21.54
N ALA A 233 2.27 15.99 20.26
CA ALA A 233 1.75 14.70 19.81
C ALA A 233 2.69 13.54 20.16
N TYR A 234 4.00 13.70 19.91
CA TYR A 234 5.01 12.72 20.31
C TYR A 234 4.98 12.47 21.82
N SER A 235 4.96 13.52 22.64
CA SER A 235 4.91 13.38 24.10
C SER A 235 3.64 12.68 24.57
N LEU A 236 2.49 13.00 23.97
CA LEU A 236 1.21 12.35 24.26
C LEU A 236 1.27 10.86 23.93
N ILE A 237 1.68 10.49 22.71
CA ILE A 237 1.77 9.08 22.30
C ILE A 237 2.80 8.32 23.14
N SER A 238 3.91 8.97 23.53
CA SER A 238 4.91 8.39 24.43
C SER A 238 4.38 8.10 25.83
N SER A 239 3.29 8.77 26.23
CA SER A 239 2.60 8.48 27.49
C SER A 239 1.62 7.31 27.41
N PHE A 240 1.46 6.69 26.23
CA PHE A 240 0.66 5.50 26.03
C PHE A 240 1.51 4.23 26.13
N GLY A 241 0.97 3.20 26.79
CA GLY A 241 1.59 1.87 26.89
C GLY A 241 2.59 1.70 28.02
N GLU A 242 3.24 0.54 28.03
CA GLU A 242 4.06 0.04 29.15
C GLU A 242 5.21 0.97 29.54
N HIS A 243 5.78 1.69 28.57
CA HIS A 243 6.88 2.64 28.82
C HIS A 243 6.48 3.82 29.73
N ALA A 244 5.18 4.10 29.85
CA ALA A 244 4.61 5.08 30.75
C ALA A 244 3.92 4.44 31.97
N GLY A 245 4.07 3.12 32.16
CA GLY A 245 3.39 2.36 33.21
C GLY A 245 1.89 2.17 32.97
N THR A 246 1.43 2.30 31.72
CA THR A 246 0.03 2.06 31.32
C THR A 246 -0.07 0.87 30.38
N ARG A 247 -1.27 0.49 29.95
CA ARG A 247 -1.46 -0.55 28.92
C ARG A 247 -1.92 0.12 27.63
N GLY A 248 -1.31 -0.23 26.51
CA GLY A 248 -1.72 0.29 25.20
C GLY A 248 -3.04 -0.36 24.78
N SER A 249 -4.17 0.35 24.94
CA SER A 249 -5.48 -0.17 24.56
C SER A 249 -5.96 0.41 23.24
N LEU A 250 -7.07 -0.13 22.71
CA LEU A 250 -7.61 0.26 21.40
C LEU A 250 -7.84 1.79 21.27
N PRO A 251 -8.38 2.51 22.27
CA PRO A 251 -8.47 3.97 22.26
C PRO A 251 -7.13 4.68 22.00
N GLU A 252 -6.08 4.35 22.76
CA GLU A 252 -4.76 4.98 22.61
C GLU A 252 -4.13 4.66 21.26
N ALA A 253 -4.25 3.41 20.81
CA ALA A 253 -3.76 2.97 19.51
C ALA A 253 -4.50 3.69 18.37
N ARG A 254 -5.81 3.89 18.49
CA ARG A 254 -6.63 4.61 17.51
C ARG A 254 -6.24 6.08 17.43
N LEU A 255 -6.11 6.76 18.57
CA LEU A 255 -5.68 8.15 18.59
C LEU A 255 -4.27 8.31 18.00
N SER A 256 -3.34 7.42 18.36
CA SER A 256 -1.97 7.41 17.82
C SER A 256 -1.96 7.25 16.30
N ARG A 257 -2.76 6.30 15.79
CA ARG A 257 -2.94 6.06 14.35
C ARG A 257 -3.47 7.31 13.64
N ASP A 258 -4.52 7.92 14.19
CA ASP A 258 -5.19 9.06 13.54
C ASP A 258 -4.27 10.30 13.48
N ILE A 259 -3.49 10.55 14.52
CA ILE A 259 -2.45 11.58 14.54
C ILE A 259 -1.37 11.26 13.49
N ALA A 260 -0.83 10.04 13.50
CA ALA A 260 0.24 9.64 12.59
C ALA A 260 -0.20 9.72 11.12
N LEU A 261 -1.40 9.23 10.78
CA LEU A 261 -1.94 9.25 9.42
C LEU A 261 -2.22 10.66 8.92
N SER A 262 -2.90 11.49 9.71
CA SER A 262 -3.29 12.85 9.29
C SER A 262 -2.06 13.73 9.07
N THR A 263 -1.07 13.65 9.96
CA THR A 263 0.18 14.41 9.83
C THR A 263 1.06 13.91 8.69
N SER A 264 1.16 12.59 8.51
CA SER A 264 1.88 11.98 7.38
C SER A 264 1.29 12.42 6.04
N ARG A 265 -0.03 12.36 5.91
CA ARG A 265 -0.74 12.78 4.69
C ARG A 265 -0.48 14.24 4.37
N TYR A 266 -0.71 15.13 5.34
CA TYR A 266 -0.49 16.56 5.16
C TYR A 266 0.94 16.87 4.71
N LEU A 267 1.94 16.31 5.39
CA LEU A 267 3.35 16.57 5.08
C LEU A 267 3.75 15.98 3.73
N ALA A 268 3.29 14.76 3.40
CA ALA A 268 3.58 14.15 2.10
C ALA A 268 2.98 14.97 0.95
N GLU A 269 1.71 15.38 1.05
CA GLU A 269 1.06 16.22 0.04
C GLU A 269 1.76 17.59 -0.09
N TYR A 270 2.11 18.21 1.04
CA TYR A 270 2.79 19.50 1.05
C TYR A 270 4.19 19.44 0.39
N LEU A 271 4.99 18.43 0.74
CA LEU A 271 6.32 18.24 0.17
C LEU A 271 6.26 17.90 -1.32
N LYS A 272 5.29 17.07 -1.73
CA LYS A 272 5.06 16.74 -3.14
C LYS A 272 4.76 17.99 -3.97
N LEU A 273 3.92 18.90 -3.47
CA LEU A 273 3.63 20.17 -4.13
C LEU A 273 4.90 21.02 -4.32
N LYS A 274 5.72 21.15 -3.28
CA LYS A 274 6.98 21.93 -3.33
C LYS A 274 8.01 21.32 -4.28
N GLN A 275 8.16 19.99 -4.31
CA GLN A 275 9.01 19.29 -5.28
C GLN A 275 8.54 19.49 -6.73
N GLY A 276 7.22 19.55 -6.95
CA GLY A 276 6.62 19.86 -8.25
C GLY A 276 6.90 21.29 -8.71
N SER A 277 6.79 22.27 -7.80
CA SER A 277 7.07 23.69 -8.10
C SER A 277 8.54 23.96 -8.42
N GLN A 278 9.48 23.27 -7.76
CA GLN A 278 10.92 23.41 -8.03
C GLN A 278 11.35 22.84 -9.40
N LYS A 279 10.63 21.84 -9.93
CA LYS A 279 10.89 21.29 -11.27
C LYS A 279 10.40 22.18 -12.42
N GLN A 280 9.56 23.19 -12.14
CA GLN A 280 8.92 24.03 -13.16
C GLN A 280 9.53 25.44 -13.29
N THR A 281 10.59 25.77 -12.55
CA THR A 281 11.26 27.08 -12.72
C THR A 281 12.26 26.99 -13.89
N PRO A 282 12.05 27.66 -15.04
CA PRO A 282 13.06 27.71 -16.08
C PRO A 282 14.24 28.54 -15.58
N SER A 283 15.46 28.05 -15.76
CA SER A 283 16.67 28.84 -15.57
C SER A 283 16.67 29.99 -16.58
N THR A 284 16.17 31.17 -16.19
CA THR A 284 16.44 32.43 -16.88
C THR A 284 17.89 32.83 -16.62
N THR A 285 18.80 32.23 -17.37
CA THR A 285 20.15 32.78 -17.53
C THR A 285 20.01 33.99 -18.46
N GLN A 286 19.91 35.18 -17.87
CA GLN A 286 20.22 36.42 -18.57
C GLN A 286 21.73 36.43 -18.80
N THR A 287 22.15 36.35 -20.06
CA THR A 287 23.53 36.58 -20.48
C THR A 287 23.69 38.09 -20.74
N PRO A 288 24.80 38.72 -20.29
CA PRO A 288 25.05 40.15 -20.47
C PRO A 288 25.24 40.58 -21.92
#